data_AF-A0A1Q7Y695-F1
#
_entry.id   AF-A0A1Q7Y695-F1
#
_cell.length_a   1.000
_cell.length_b   1.000
_cell.length_c   1.000
_cell.angle_alpha   90.00
_cell.angle_beta   90.00
_cell.angle_gamma   90.00
#
_symmetry.space_group_name_H-M   'P 1'
#
loop_
_entity.id
_entity.type
_entity.pdbx_description
1 polymer ?
#
loop_
_entity_poly.entity_id
_entity_poly.type
_entity_poly.pdbx_seq_one_letter_code
_entity_poly.pdbx_strand_id
1 'polypeptide(L)' 'MREIPREEWAEFLDIFSRQHEGWLVTVEVLSEEIGAQVEAEGKPLEGITAELARHAQYYSANTRTHRAG' A
#
# COMPACT_ATOMS: atom_id res chain seq x y z
N MET A 1 5.23 19.54 -4.73
CA MET A 1 4.97 18.13 -4.34
C MET A 1 5.64 17.91 -2.99
N ARG A 2 4.91 17.41 -1.99
CA ARG A 2 5.45 17.13 -0.65
C ARG A 2 5.48 15.62 -0.47
N GLU A 3 6.62 15.08 -0.06
CA GLU A 3 6.74 13.69 0.34
C GLU A 3 6.16 13.49 1.75
N ILE A 4 5.46 12.39 1.98
CA ILE A 4 4.81 12.07 3.25
C ILE A 4 5.59 10.92 3.89
N PRO A 5 6.18 11.11 5.08
CA PRO A 5 6.89 10.05 5.79
C PRO A 5 6.02 8.80 5.97
N ARG A 6 6.64 7.62 5.90
CA ARG A 6 5.92 6.33 5.96
C ARG A 6 5.12 6.18 7.25
N GLU A 7 5.63 6.72 8.34
CA GLU A 7 5.03 6.72 9.66
C GLU A 7 3.72 7.53 9.69
N GLU A 8 3.58 8.52 8.81
CA GLU A 8 2.40 9.39 8.70
C GLU A 8 1.37 8.88 7.69
N TRP A 9 1.65 7.78 6.96
CA TRP A 9 0.77 7.30 5.89
C TRP A 9 -0.63 6.97 6.39
N ALA A 10 -0.76 6.32 7.54
CA ALA A 10 -2.07 5.94 8.07
C ALA A 10 -2.96 7.17 8.34
N GLU A 11 -2.41 8.17 9.03
CA GLU A 11 -3.14 9.41 9.36
C GLU A 11 -3.46 10.22 8.10
N PHE A 12 -2.48 10.35 7.19
CA PHE A 12 -2.69 11.07 5.95
C PHE A 12 -3.78 10.42 5.08
N LEU A 13 -3.72 9.10 4.90
CA LEU A 13 -4.67 8.37 4.05
C LEU A 13 -6.08 8.35 4.64
N ASP A 14 -6.24 8.35 5.97
CA ASP A 14 -7.55 8.51 6.62
C ASP A 14 -8.18 9.86 6.26
N ILE A 15 -7.43 10.95 6.46
CA ILE A 15 -7.90 12.31 6.15
C ILE A 15 -8.21 12.45 4.66
N PHE A 16 -7.30 11.97 3.80
CA PHE A 16 -7.48 11.99 2.36
C PHE A 16 -8.75 11.23 1.94
N SER A 17 -8.96 10.02 2.47
CA SER A 17 -10.11 9.18 2.14
C SER A 17 -11.41 9.89 2.49
N ARG A 18 -11.52 10.46 3.69
CA ARG A 18 -12.73 11.18 4.13
C ARG A 18 -13.00 12.43 3.32
N GLN A 19 -11.97 13.13 2.84
CA GLN A 19 -12.14 14.32 1.99
C GLN A 19 -12.64 13.99 0.58
N HIS A 20 -12.40 12.77 0.10
CA HIS A 20 -12.69 12.33 -1.26
C HIS A 20 -13.70 11.18 -1.32
N GLU A 21 -14.39 10.91 -0.21
CA GLU A 21 -15.40 9.84 -0.13
C GLU A 21 -16.48 10.05 -1.19
N GLY A 22 -16.83 8.98 -1.91
CA GLY A 22 -17.83 8.98 -2.98
C GLY A 22 -17.38 9.55 -4.31
N TRP A 23 -16.15 10.10 -4.42
CA TRP A 23 -15.63 10.60 -5.70
C TRP A 23 -15.43 9.44 -6.67
N LEU A 24 -15.74 9.66 -7.95
CA LEU A 24 -15.46 8.69 -8.99
C LEU A 24 -13.96 8.67 -9.28
N VAL A 25 -13.31 7.54 -9.03
CA VAL A 25 -11.87 7.36 -9.20
C VAL A 25 -11.55 6.26 -10.20
N THR A 26 -10.33 6.35 -10.75
CA THR A 26 -9.69 5.29 -11.51
C THR A 26 -8.49 4.79 -10.70
N VAL A 27 -8.38 3.47 -10.56
CA VAL A 27 -7.26 2.81 -9.89
C VAL A 27 -6.41 2.15 -10.96
N GLU A 28 -5.14 2.53 -11.02
CA GLU A 28 -4.17 1.96 -11.93
C GLU A 28 -3.08 1.20 -11.15
N VAL A 29 -2.80 -0.04 -11.55
CA VAL A 29 -1.67 -0.82 -11.06
C VAL A 29 -0.50 -0.58 -11.99
N LEU A 30 0.61 -0.08 -11.44
CA LEU A 30 1.84 0.13 -12.18
C LEU A 30 2.71 -1.14 -12.11
N SER A 31 3.10 -1.66 -13.27
CA SER A 31 4.09 -2.72 -13.41
C SER A 31 5.23 -2.25 -14.31
N GLU A 32 6.47 -2.64 -13.99
CA GLU A 32 7.64 -2.34 -14.82
C GLU A 32 7.56 -2.99 -16.21
N GLU A 33 6.91 -4.15 -16.33
CA GLU A 33 6.85 -4.92 -17.58
C GLU A 33 5.76 -4.44 -18.54
N ILE A 34 4.61 -4.03 -17.99
CA ILE A 34 3.41 -3.73 -18.78
C ILE A 34 2.89 -2.29 -18.60
N GLY A 35 3.54 -1.48 -17.77
CA GLY A 35 3.11 -0.10 -17.49
C GLY A 35 1.88 -0.03 -16.59
N ALA A 36 1.14 1.08 -16.69
CA ALA A 36 -0.09 1.31 -15.92
C ALA A 36 -1.26 0.49 -16.48
N GLN A 37 -1.92 -0.28 -15.63
CA GLN A 37 -3.09 -1.10 -15.97
C GLN A 37 -4.28 -0.67 -15.12
N VAL A 38 -5.45 -0.45 -15.75
CA VAL A 38 -6.66 -0.07 -15.03
C VAL A 38 -7.24 -1.29 -14.31
N GLU A 39 -7.28 -1.22 -12.97
CA GLU A 39 -7.90 -2.23 -12.11
C GLU A 39 -9.38 -1.91 -11.87
N ALA A 40 -9.70 -0.62 -11.72
CA ALA A 40 -11.06 -0.13 -11.52
C ALA A 40 -11.22 1.26 -12.13
N GLU A 41 -12.38 1.54 -12.72
CA GLU A 41 -12.69 2.82 -13.36
C GLU A 41 -14.09 3.31 -12.95
N GLY A 42 -14.20 4.60 -12.68
CA GLY A 42 -15.47 5.27 -12.40
C GLY A 42 -16.19 4.72 -11.16
N LYS A 43 -15.43 4.25 -10.16
CA LYS A 43 -15.99 3.73 -8.90
C LYS A 43 -15.95 4.79 -7.82
N PRO A 44 -16.98 4.88 -6.95
CA PRO A 44 -16.92 5.75 -5.79
C PRO A 44 -15.80 5.30 -4.86
N LEU A 45 -14.97 6.23 -4.42
CA LEU A 45 -13.95 5.98 -3.41
C LEU A 45 -14.61 5.77 -2.04
N GLU A 46 -14.39 4.61 -1.43
CA GLU A 46 -14.79 4.35 -0.03
C GLU A 46 -13.66 4.70 0.94
N GLY A 47 -12.42 4.32 0.61
CA GLY A 47 -11.25 4.69 1.39
C GLY A 47 -9.97 4.00 0.94
N ILE A 48 -8.85 4.46 1.48
CA ILE A 48 -7.50 3.93 1.23
C ILE A 48 -6.85 3.63 2.58
N THR A 49 -6.35 2.40 2.73
CA THR A 49 -5.65 1.96 3.94
C THR A 49 -4.25 1.46 3.58
N ALA A 50 -3.23 1.90 4.31
CA ALA A 50 -1.88 1.37 4.15
C ALA A 50 -1.72 0.06 4.93
N GLU A 51 -1.46 -1.04 4.23
CA GLU A 51 -1.02 -2.28 4.87
C GLU A 51 0.49 -2.23 5.18
N LEU A 52 0.81 -1.77 6.38
CA LEU A 52 2.19 -1.68 6.85
C LEU A 52 2.65 -3.05 7.36
N ALA A 53 3.17 -3.89 6.47
CA ALA A 53 3.75 -5.17 6.84
C ALA A 53 4.84 -4.97 7.92
N ARG A 54 4.67 -5.61 9.09
CA ARG A 54 5.67 -5.63 10.17
C ARG A 54 6.78 -6.63 9.81
N HIS A 55 7.58 -6.30 8.80
CA HIS A 55 8.61 -7.16 8.22
C HIS A 55 9.91 -7.18 9.06
N ALA A 56 9.83 -7.54 10.35
CA ALA A 56 11.02 -7.60 11.22
C ALA A 56 11.23 -8.92 12.00
N GLN A 57 10.35 -9.92 11.90
CA GLN A 57 10.51 -11.15 12.74
C GLN A 57 10.39 -12.48 12.00
N TYR A 58 9.86 -12.52 10.77
CA TYR A 58 9.72 -13.78 10.03
C TYR A 58 11.02 -14.26 9.35
N TYR A 59 11.90 -13.35 8.91
CA TYR A 59 13.16 -13.73 8.24
C TYR A 59 14.30 -14.12 9.19
N SER A 60 14.24 -13.79 10.49
CA SER A 60 15.28 -14.21 11.47
C SER A 60 15.08 -15.60 12.05
N ALA A 61 13.90 -16.21 11.87
CA ALA A 61 13.58 -17.53 12.43
C ALA A 61 14.05 -18.70 11.54
N ASN A 62 14.22 -18.50 10.23
CA ASN A 62 14.50 -19.59 9.28
C ASN A 62 15.98 -19.76 8.88
N THR A 63 16.90 -18.88 9.30
CA THR A 63 18.32 -19.01 8.95
C THR A 63 19.17 -19.73 10.01
N ARG A 64 18.60 -20.13 11.15
CA ARG A 64 19.33 -20.88 12.19
C ARG A 64 19.29 -22.41 12.01
N THR A 65 18.41 -22.96 11.17
CA THR A 65 18.22 -24.43 11.08
C THR A 65 19.07 -25.12 10.01
N HIS A 66 19.81 -24.40 9.16
CA HIS A 66 20.61 -25.00 8.07
C HIS A 66 22.13 -24.99 8.29
N ARG A 67 22.59 -24.97 9.55
CA ARG A 67 24.03 -25.09 9.87
C ARG A 67 24.31 -25.91 11.12
N ALA A 68 23.98 -27.20 11.09
CA ALA A 68 24.63 -28.23 11.91
C ALA A 68 24.21 -29.63 11.43
N GLY A 69 25.18 -30.48 11.07
CA GLY A 69 25.00 -31.92 10.81
C GLY A 69 25.52 -32.35 9.46
#